data_AF-A0A7W1KG19-F1
#
_entry.id   AF-A0A7W1KG19-F1
#
_cell.length_a   1.000
_cell.length_b   1.000
_cell.length_c   1.000
_cell.angle_alpha   90.00
_cell.angle_beta   90.00
_cell.angle_gamma   90.00
#
_symmetry.space_group_name_H-M   'P 1'
#
loop_
_entity.id
_entity.type
_entity.pdbx_description
1 polymer ?
#
loop_
_entity_poly.entity_id
_entity_poly.type
_entity_poly.pdbx_seq_one_letter_code
_entity_poly.pdbx_strand_id
1 'polypeptide(L)'
;MNIKHIQRPDKPKHMDEDEIRQALTLMESDSTLKTNPSYIKDTQDSINLLPFQEKHMTYLKGHPKVNPQHYLSNLRTMIKKRI
;
A
#
# COMPACT_ATOMS: atom_id res chain seq x y z
N MET A 1 3.09 -33.26 31.87
CA MET A 1 2.93 -32.72 30.51
C MET A 1 1.52 -32.16 30.38
N ASN A 2 1.35 -30.90 29.99
CA ASN A 2 0.04 -30.42 29.54
C ASN A 2 0.24 -29.26 28.55
N ILE A 3 0.25 -29.61 27.28
CA ILE A 3 0.36 -28.70 26.16
C ILE A 3 -1.06 -28.26 25.81
N LYS A 4 -1.37 -26.98 26.00
CA LYS A 4 -2.47 -26.32 25.28
C LYS A 4 -1.94 -25.00 24.74
N HIS A 5 -1.17 -25.09 23.67
CA HIS A 5 -1.02 -23.99 22.72
C HIS A 5 -2.40 -23.78 22.08
N ILE A 6 -3.21 -22.92 22.70
CA ILE A 6 -4.42 -22.41 22.07
C ILE A 6 -3.94 -21.36 21.07
N GLN A 7 -3.58 -21.81 19.87
CA GLN A 7 -3.51 -20.94 18.70
C GLN A 7 -4.94 -20.40 18.51
N ARG A 8 -5.17 -19.17 18.97
CA ARG A 8 -6.37 -18.41 18.62
C ARG A 8 -6.37 -18.31 17.08
N PRO A 9 -7.52 -18.45 16.41
CA PRO A 9 -7.57 -18.23 14.97
C PRO A 9 -7.11 -16.79 14.72
N ASP A 10 -5.98 -16.62 14.05
CA ASP A 10 -5.51 -15.33 13.55
C ASP A 10 -6.65 -14.73 12.73
N LYS A 11 -7.41 -13.81 13.34
CA LYS A 11 -8.28 -12.93 12.58
C LYS A 11 -7.37 -12.27 11.55
N PRO A 12 -7.76 -12.19 10.26
CA PRO A 12 -6.96 -11.47 9.30
C PRO A 12 -6.69 -10.08 9.89
N LYS A 13 -5.41 -9.77 10.11
CA LYS A 13 -5.00 -8.48 10.66
C LYS A 13 -5.39 -7.45 9.61
N HIS A 14 -6.58 -6.87 9.77
CA HIS A 14 -7.02 -5.76 8.94
C HIS A 14 -6.13 -4.58 9.27
N MET A 15 -5.33 -4.13 8.30
CA MET A 15 -4.61 -2.88 8.44
C MET A 15 -5.62 -1.73 8.49
N ASP A 16 -5.46 -0.84 9.45
CA ASP A 16 -6.25 0.39 9.50
C ASP A 16 -5.69 1.46 8.53
N GLU A 17 -6.42 2.56 8.35
CA GLU A 17 -6.03 3.62 7.41
C GLU A 17 -4.68 4.24 7.78
N ASP A 18 -4.37 4.37 9.07
CA ASP A 18 -3.12 4.98 9.55
C ASP A 18 -1.92 4.05 9.32
N GLU A 19 -2.08 2.74 9.56
CA GLU A 19 -1.09 1.72 9.23
C GLU A 19 -0.79 1.70 7.71
N ILE A 20 -1.82 1.83 6.87
CA ILE A 20 -1.64 1.88 5.41
C ILE A 20 -0.90 3.17 5.01
N ARG A 21 -1.30 4.33 5.57
CA ARG A 21 -0.63 5.61 5.30
C ARG A 21 0.84 5.56 5.67
N GLN A 22 1.14 5.10 6.88
CA GLN A 22 2.51 4.98 7.36
C GLN A 22 3.34 4.06 6.46
N ALA A 23 2.79 2.92 6.04
CA ALA A 23 3.48 2.01 5.12
C ALA A 23 3.79 2.68 3.76
N LEU A 24 2.84 3.44 3.20
CA LEU A 24 3.06 4.18 1.96
C LEU A 24 4.12 5.28 2.11
N THR A 25 4.11 6.04 3.22
CA THR A 25 5.13 7.06 3.51
C THR A 25 6.52 6.45 3.65
N LEU A 26 6.64 5.28 4.30
CA LEU A 26 7.90 4.55 4.40
C LEU A 26 8.39 4.08 3.02
N MET A 27 7.48 3.67 2.13
CA MET A 27 7.83 3.31 0.75
C MET A 27 8.30 4.52 -0.06
N GLU A 28 7.68 5.70 0.11
CA GLU A 28 8.13 6.94 -0.53
C GLU A 28 9.54 7.35 -0.11
N SER A 29 9.89 7.09 1.15
CA SER A 29 11.21 7.39 1.72
C SER A 29 12.28 6.35 1.32
N ASP A 30 11.89 5.19 0.78
CA ASP A 30 12.80 4.12 0.38
C ASP A 30 13.35 4.39 -1.04
N SER A 31 14.61 4.85 -1.11
CA SER A 31 15.28 5.18 -2.37
C SER A 31 15.45 3.99 -3.32
N THR A 32 15.25 2.75 -2.85
CA THR A 32 15.27 1.55 -3.69
C THR A 32 13.96 1.31 -4.44
N LEU A 33 12.91 2.09 -4.14
CA LEU A 33 11.59 1.99 -4.75
C LEU A 33 11.34 3.12 -5.76
N LYS A 34 10.48 2.86 -6.75
CA LYS A 34 10.02 3.84 -7.74
C LYS A 34 8.68 4.42 -7.29
N THR A 35 8.72 5.50 -6.52
CA THR A 35 7.54 6.16 -5.92
C THR A 35 7.20 7.52 -6.53
N ASN A 36 7.73 7.82 -7.72
CA ASN A 36 7.46 9.09 -8.39
C ASN A 36 5.94 9.29 -8.62
N PRO A 37 5.42 10.53 -8.45
CA PRO A 37 4.02 10.84 -8.69
C PRO A 37 3.64 10.47 -10.12
N SER A 38 2.43 9.94 -10.30
CA SER A 38 1.93 9.54 -11.62
C SER A 38 1.01 10.61 -12.19
N TYR A 39 1.14 10.89 -13.49
CA TYR A 39 0.19 11.73 -14.21
C TYR A 39 -1.18 11.07 -14.28
N ILE A 40 -2.24 11.81 -13.94
CA ILE A 40 -3.63 11.41 -14.25
C ILE A 40 -3.85 11.68 -15.74
N LYS A 41 -4.24 10.65 -16.50
CA LYS A 41 -4.19 10.67 -17.97
C LYS A 41 -5.40 11.37 -18.65
N ASP A 42 -6.32 11.95 -17.88
CA ASP A 42 -7.67 12.30 -18.39
C ASP A 42 -8.06 13.78 -18.33
N THR A 43 -7.13 14.71 -18.05
CA THR A 43 -7.46 16.14 -18.13
C THR A 43 -6.49 16.88 -19.02
N GLN A 44 -7.02 17.33 -20.15
CA GLN A 44 -6.34 18.11 -21.20
C GLN A 44 -5.85 19.49 -20.71
N ASP A 45 -6.20 19.88 -19.49
CA ASP A 45 -5.76 21.11 -18.85
C ASP A 45 -5.34 20.83 -17.41
N SER A 46 -4.21 21.41 -16.99
CA SER A 46 -3.53 21.25 -15.69
C SER A 46 -2.88 19.87 -15.43
N ILE A 47 -1.56 19.89 -15.19
CA ILE A 47 -0.79 18.74 -14.72
C ILE A 47 -1.29 18.35 -13.32
N ASN A 48 -2.29 17.48 -13.25
CA ASN A 48 -2.75 16.88 -12.01
C ASN A 48 -1.84 15.69 -11.69
N LEU A 49 -0.70 15.97 -11.05
CA LEU A 49 0.15 14.94 -10.46
C LEU A 49 -0.53 14.43 -9.21
N LEU A 50 -0.85 13.13 -9.17
CA LEU A 50 -1.32 12.50 -7.95
C LEU A 50 -0.12 11.98 -7.15
N PRO A 51 0.08 12.44 -5.89
CA PRO A 51 1.10 11.88 -5.00
C PRO A 51 0.96 10.37 -4.87
N PHE A 52 2.09 9.66 -4.71
CA PHE A 52 2.09 8.20 -4.65
C PHE A 52 1.22 7.68 -3.50
N GLN A 53 1.37 8.25 -2.30
CA GLN A 53 0.52 7.90 -1.17
C GLN A 53 -0.97 8.10 -1.47
N GLU A 54 -1.35 9.25 -2.02
CA GLU A 54 -2.75 9.60 -2.30
C GLU A 54 -3.38 8.67 -3.35
N LYS A 55 -2.61 8.32 -4.40
CA LYS A 55 -3.02 7.36 -5.43
C LYS A 55 -3.37 6.00 -4.83
N HIS A 56 -2.48 5.46 -4.00
CA HIS A 56 -2.65 4.12 -3.44
C HIS A 56 -3.70 4.09 -2.33
N MET A 57 -3.82 5.17 -1.55
CA MET A 57 -4.89 5.33 -0.56
C MET A 57 -6.26 5.38 -1.23
N THR A 58 -6.41 6.19 -2.29
CA THR A 58 -7.66 6.31 -3.05
C THR A 58 -8.06 4.97 -3.67
N TYR A 59 -7.09 4.22 -4.22
CA TYR A 59 -7.35 2.88 -4.75
C TYR A 59 -7.89 1.94 -3.66
N LEU A 60 -7.23 1.85 -2.51
CA LEU A 60 -7.66 0.95 -1.43
C LEU A 60 -9.03 1.35 -0.86
N LYS A 61 -9.33 2.64 -0.74
CA LYS A 61 -10.66 3.15 -0.34
C LYS A 61 -11.75 2.77 -1.33
N GLY A 62 -11.47 2.85 -2.65
CA GLY A 62 -12.40 2.44 -3.70
C GLY A 62 -12.58 0.93 -3.84
N HIS A 63 -11.70 0.12 -3.24
CA HIS A 63 -11.68 -1.34 -3.39
C HIS A 63 -11.66 -2.04 -2.01
N PRO A 64 -12.75 -1.99 -1.23
CA PRO A 64 -12.80 -2.53 0.13
C PRO A 64 -12.62 -4.06 0.23
N LYS A 65 -12.72 -4.77 -0.90
CA LYS A 65 -12.46 -6.22 -0.99
C LYS A 65 -10.97 -6.57 -1.12
N VAL A 66 -10.12 -5.59 -1.43
CA VAL A 66 -8.67 -5.79 -1.56
C VAL A 66 -8.05 -5.83 -0.17
N ASN A 67 -7.29 -6.88 0.13
CA ASN A 67 -6.50 -6.94 1.36
C ASN A 67 -5.33 -5.94 1.28
N PRO A 68 -5.28 -4.90 2.13
CA PRO A 68 -4.25 -3.87 2.05
C PRO A 68 -2.82 -4.41 2.27
N GLN A 69 -2.66 -5.40 3.16
CA GLN A 69 -1.35 -5.99 3.43
C GLN A 69 -0.77 -6.71 2.20
N HIS A 70 -1.62 -7.48 1.51
CA HIS A 70 -1.22 -8.15 0.26
C HIS A 70 -0.96 -7.12 -0.84
N TYR A 71 -1.81 -6.10 -0.94
CA TYR A 71 -1.65 -5.03 -1.92
C TYR A 71 -0.31 -4.30 -1.77
N LEU A 72 0.04 -3.86 -0.55
CA LEU A 72 1.29 -3.14 -0.29
C LEU A 72 2.52 -4.02 -0.53
N SER A 73 2.45 -5.30 -0.16
CA SER A 73 3.53 -6.27 -0.42
C SER A 73 3.78 -6.46 -1.92
N ASN A 74 2.70 -6.61 -2.69
CA ASN A 74 2.77 -6.73 -4.15
C ASN A 74 3.27 -5.42 -4.79
N LEU A 75 2.76 -4.28 -4.33
CA LEU A 75 3.17 -2.96 -4.79
C LEU A 75 4.68 -2.76 -4.60
N ARG A 76 5.21 -3.03 -3.40
CA ARG A 76 6.65 -2.92 -3.09
C ARG A 76 7.49 -3.76 -4.04
N THR A 77 7.07 -5.00 -4.30
CA THR A 77 7.74 -5.90 -5.25
C THR A 77 7.76 -5.33 -6.66
N MET A 78 6.62 -4.82 -7.13
CA MET A 78 6.46 -4.30 -8.47
C MET A 78 7.30 -3.04 -8.74
N ILE A 79 7.42 -2.15 -7.75
CA ILE A 79 8.10 -0.85 -7.91
C ILE A 79 9.58 -0.88 -7.50
N LYS A 80 10.09 -2.03 -7.03
CA LYS A 80 11.49 -2.17 -6.66
C LYS A 80 12.39 -1.90 -7.87
N LYS A 81 13.39 -1.04 -7.70
CA LYS A 81 14.41 -0.81 -8.72
C LYS A 81 15.22 -2.09 -8.91
N ARG A 82 15.43 -2.49 -10.17
CA ARG A 82 16.45 -3.47 -10.53
C ARG A 82 17.77 -2.70 -10.55
N ILE A 83 18.55 -2.89 -9.50
CA ILE A 83 19.95 -2.46 -9.38
C ILE A 83 20.85 -3.62 -9.76
#